data_AF-A0A6M6E2X1-F1
#
_entry.id   AF-A0A6M6E2X1-F1
#
_cell.length_a   1.000
_cell.length_b   1.000
_cell.length_c   1.000
_cell.angle_alpha   90.00
_cell.angle_beta   90.00
_cell.angle_gamma   90.00
#
_symmetry.space_group_name_H-M   'P 1'
#
loop_
_entity.id
_entity.type
_entity.pdbx_description
1 polymer ?
#
loop_
_entity_poly.entity_id
_entity_poly.type
_entity_poly.pdbx_seq_one_letter_code
_entity_poly.pdbx_strand_id
1 'polypeptide(L)'
;MKRTLGYASVVLFILSAILWFLWFNDNGTLFSSEIVFIVAVSFAILGMITAFFAKNNTLAVVSFMGSLTVIFMAVIFPFLMSLMWKPIP
;
A
#
# COMPACT_ATOMS: atom_id res chain seq x y z
N MET A 1 6.44 23.19 -7.17
CA MET A 1 6.90 22.00 -6.41
C MET A 1 5.87 21.39 -5.45
N LYS A 2 5.04 22.14 -4.71
CA LYS A 2 4.16 21.53 -3.68
C LYS A 2 2.90 20.83 -4.22
N ARG A 3 2.37 21.25 -5.37
CA ARG A 3 1.23 20.57 -6.05
C ARG A 3 1.64 19.28 -6.76
N THR A 4 2.83 19.26 -7.35
CA THR A 4 3.38 18.08 -8.05
C THR A 4 3.64 16.90 -7.12
N LEU A 5 3.98 17.17 -5.85
CA LEU A 5 4.11 16.14 -4.81
C LEU A 5 2.79 15.43 -4.50
N GLY A 6 1.66 16.15 -4.48
CA GLY A 6 0.34 15.55 -4.26
C GLY A 6 -0.10 14.66 -5.43
N TYR A 7 0.21 15.05 -6.67
CA TYR A 7 -0.05 14.19 -7.83
C TYR A 7 0.84 12.94 -7.82
N ALA A 8 2.11 13.09 -7.47
CA ALA A 8 3.05 11.96 -7.35
C ALA A 8 2.60 10.96 -6.27
N SER A 9 2.11 11.43 -5.12
CA SER A 9 1.64 10.55 -4.05
C SER A 9 0.41 9.75 -4.49
N VAL A 10 -0.51 10.38 -5.22
CA VAL A 10 -1.71 9.70 -5.77
C VAL A 10 -1.32 8.64 -6.79
N VAL A 11 -0.38 8.93 -7.69
CA VAL A 11 0.12 7.94 -8.67
C VAL A 11 0.75 6.75 -7.95
N LEU A 12 1.59 7.00 -6.92
CA LEU A 12 2.20 5.94 -6.11
C LEU A 12 1.15 5.10 -5.37
N PHE A 13 0.10 5.74 -4.83
CA PHE A 13 -1.03 5.06 -4.20
C PHE A 13 -1.78 4.17 -5.20
N ILE A 14 -2.14 4.69 -6.37
CA ILE A 14 -2.87 3.92 -7.40
C ILE A 14 -2.05 2.73 -7.86
N LEU A 15 -0.75 2.91 -8.12
CA LEU A 15 0.15 1.82 -8.50
C LEU A 15 0.26 0.76 -7.39
N SER A 16 0.39 1.20 -6.13
CA SER A 16 0.41 0.29 -4.99
C SER A 16 -0.88 -0.54 -4.87
N ALA A 17 -2.05 0.11 -5.02
CA ALA A 17 -3.34 -0.56 -4.95
C ALA A 17 -3.53 -1.59 -6.08
N ILE A 18 -3.11 -1.26 -7.30
CA ILE A 18 -3.16 -2.17 -8.45
C ILE A 18 -2.26 -3.38 -8.21
N LEU A 19 -1.01 -3.15 -7.76
CA LEU A 19 -0.06 -4.24 -7.49
C LEU A 19 -0.55 -5.14 -6.36
N TRP A 20 -1.14 -4.58 -5.31
CA TRP A 20 -1.75 -5.35 -4.23
C TRP A 20 -2.94 -6.18 -4.73
N PHE A 21 -3.81 -5.60 -5.57
CA PHE A 21 -4.97 -6.32 -6.12
C PHE A 21 -4.56 -7.43 -7.09
N LEU A 22 -3.50 -7.21 -7.88
CA LEU A 22 -2.90 -8.23 -8.74
C LEU A 22 -2.31 -9.36 -7.90
N TRP A 23 -1.54 -9.03 -6.86
CA TRP A 23 -1.01 -10.04 -5.93
C TRP A 23 -2.12 -10.85 -5.24
N PHE A 24 -3.21 -10.22 -4.83
CA PHE A 24 -4.30 -10.88 -4.13
C PHE A 24 -5.10 -11.85 -5.02
N ASN A 25 -5.25 -11.54 -6.31
CA ASN A 25 -6.03 -12.37 -7.25
C ASN A 25 -5.18 -13.34 -8.07
N ASP A 26 -3.87 -13.22 -8.05
CA ASP A 26 -2.99 -14.11 -8.80
C ASP A 26 -2.81 -15.44 -8.06
N ASN A 27 -3.36 -16.50 -8.65
CA ASN A 27 -3.26 -17.86 -8.16
C ASN A 27 -2.10 -18.64 -8.80
N GLY A 28 -1.20 -18.01 -9.58
CA GLY A 28 -0.04 -18.79 -10.03
C GLY A 28 0.94 -18.30 -11.08
N THR A 29 0.92 -17.10 -11.69
CA THR A 29 2.00 -16.78 -12.67
C THR A 29 2.32 -15.30 -12.93
N LEU A 30 3.65 -15.08 -13.10
CA LEU A 30 4.44 -14.05 -13.83
C LEU A 30 5.36 -13.17 -12.98
N PHE A 31 5.09 -13.04 -11.69
CA PHE A 31 6.01 -12.45 -10.75
C PHE A 31 6.06 -13.34 -9.50
N SER A 32 7.26 -13.57 -8.93
CA SER A 32 7.33 -14.19 -7.60
C SER A 32 6.41 -13.39 -6.67
N SER A 33 5.40 -14.05 -6.10
CA SER A 33 4.35 -13.39 -5.31
C SER A 33 4.94 -12.50 -4.22
N GLU A 34 6.11 -12.88 -3.70
CA GLU A 34 6.88 -12.12 -2.72
C GLU A 34 7.41 -10.79 -3.27
N ILE A 35 7.90 -10.75 -4.51
CA ILE A 35 8.47 -9.53 -5.12
C ILE A 35 7.36 -8.50 -5.36
N VAL A 36 6.22 -8.90 -5.92
CA VAL A 36 5.08 -8.00 -6.15
C VAL A 36 4.58 -7.42 -4.83
N PHE A 37 4.50 -8.25 -3.81
CA PHE A 37 4.12 -7.83 -2.47
C PHE A 37 5.07 -6.78 -1.91
N ILE A 38 6.39 -7.02 -1.96
CA ILE A 38 7.41 -6.09 -1.47
C ILE A 38 7.32 -4.76 -2.22
N VAL A 39 7.16 -4.79 -3.55
CA VAL A 39 7.05 -3.56 -4.37
C VAL A 39 5.75 -2.81 -4.04
N ALA A 40 4.62 -3.50 -3.91
CA ALA A 40 3.33 -2.90 -3.57
C ALA A 40 3.37 -2.17 -2.22
N VAL A 41 3.95 -2.81 -1.20
CA VAL A 41 4.13 -2.24 0.15
C VAL A 41 5.11 -1.06 0.11
N SER A 42 6.22 -1.20 -0.61
CA SER A 42 7.20 -0.11 -0.77
C SER A 42 6.57 1.13 -1.41
N PHE A 43 5.74 0.94 -2.44
CA PHE A 43 5.01 2.03 -3.08
C PHE A 43 3.94 2.64 -2.16
N ALA A 44 3.25 1.83 -1.34
CA ALA A 44 2.31 2.36 -0.34
C ALA A 44 3.04 3.29 0.64
N ILE A 45 4.19 2.86 1.16
CA ILE A 45 5.02 3.63 2.09
C ILE A 45 5.53 4.91 1.44
N LEU A 46 6.09 4.84 0.23
CA LEU A 46 6.56 6.02 -0.50
C LEU A 46 5.40 6.99 -0.82
N GLY A 47 4.23 6.47 -1.19
CA GLY A 47 3.01 7.25 -1.39
C GLY A 47 2.57 7.96 -0.12
N MET A 48 2.66 7.28 1.03
CA MET A 48 2.30 7.84 2.33
C MET A 48 3.30 8.93 2.79
N ILE A 49 4.61 8.70 2.62
CA ILE A 49 5.65 9.69 2.93
C ILE A 49 5.48 10.93 2.05
N THR A 50 5.31 10.74 0.74
CA THR A 50 5.13 11.85 -0.21
C THR A 50 3.83 12.62 0.04
N ALA A 51 2.75 11.93 0.43
CA ALA A 51 1.49 12.56 0.85
C ALA A 51 1.64 13.38 2.13
N PHE A 52 2.44 12.91 3.11
CA PHE A 52 2.68 13.63 4.37
C PHE A 52 3.38 14.98 4.16
N PHE A 53 4.32 15.05 3.20
CA PHE A 53 5.00 16.30 2.85
C PHE A 53 4.20 17.20 1.88
N ALA A 54 3.08 16.72 1.33
CA ALA A 54 2.23 17.51 0.45
C ALA A 54 1.30 18.43 1.26
N LYS A 55 1.43 19.75 1.08
CA LYS A 55 0.65 20.75 1.82
C LYS A 55 -0.85 20.68 1.48
N ASN A 56 -1.66 20.24 2.44
CA ASN A 56 -3.11 20.41 2.59
C ASN A 56 -3.96 20.38 1.30
N ASN A 57 -3.65 19.46 0.38
CA ASN A 57 -4.49 19.16 -0.77
C ASN A 57 -5.33 17.92 -0.44
N THR A 58 -6.63 17.96 -0.73
CA THR A 58 -7.55 16.81 -0.57
C THR A 58 -6.97 15.53 -1.19
N LEU A 59 -6.26 15.65 -2.32
CA LEU A 59 -5.55 14.56 -2.99
C LEU A 59 -4.47 13.88 -2.13
N ALA A 60 -3.73 14.66 -1.33
CA ALA A 60 -2.73 14.12 -0.42
C ALA A 60 -3.39 13.32 0.72
N VAL A 61 -4.51 13.81 1.25
CA VAL A 61 -5.27 13.11 2.29
C VAL A 61 -5.82 11.78 1.76
N VAL A 62 -6.41 11.78 0.56
CA VAL A 62 -6.92 10.56 -0.09
C VAL A 62 -5.79 9.57 -0.33
N SER A 63 -4.65 10.04 -0.85
CA SER A 63 -3.46 9.21 -1.07
C SER A 63 -2.91 8.63 0.23
N PHE A 64 -2.86 9.42 1.31
CA PHE A 64 -2.41 8.96 2.63
C PHE A 64 -3.35 7.88 3.18
N MET A 65 -4.66 8.13 3.19
CA MET A 65 -5.64 7.16 3.68
C MET A 65 -5.64 5.88 2.84
N GLY A 66 -5.57 6.01 1.51
CA GLY A 66 -5.50 4.87 0.61
C GLY A 66 -4.25 4.02 0.81
N SER A 67 -3.06 4.64 0.90
CA SER A 67 -1.82 3.94 1.22
C SER A 67 -1.88 3.25 2.58
N LEU A 68 -2.50 3.90 3.58
CA LEU A 68 -2.71 3.31 4.91
C LEU A 68 -3.60 2.06 4.83
N THR A 69 -4.68 2.10 4.04
CA THR A 69 -5.56 0.96 3.82
C THR A 69 -4.83 -0.21 3.15
N VAL A 70 -3.99 0.06 2.14
CA VAL A 70 -3.18 -0.98 1.48
C VAL A 70 -2.24 -1.63 2.49
N ILE A 71 -1.54 -0.84 3.31
CA ILE A 71 -0.64 -1.38 4.36
C ILE A 71 -1.44 -2.19 5.39
N PHE A 72 -2.60 -1.69 5.80
CA PHE A 72 -3.46 -2.39 6.75
C PHE A 72 -3.88 -3.76 6.21
N MET A 73 -4.39 -3.81 4.98
CA MET A 73 -4.85 -5.05 4.35
C MET A 73 -3.70 -6.00 3.98
N ALA A 74 -2.54 -5.47 3.58
CA ALA A 74 -1.41 -6.27 3.13
C ALA A 74 -0.56 -6.82 4.28
N VAL A 75 -0.42 -6.08 5.39
CA VAL A 75 0.54 -6.41 6.46
C VAL A 75 -0.16 -6.57 7.81
N ILE A 76 -0.86 -5.53 8.26
CA ILE A 76 -1.38 -5.48 9.63
C ILE A 76 -2.47 -6.53 9.84
N PHE A 77 -3.41 -6.65 8.91
CA PHE A 77 -4.54 -7.57 9.00
C PHE A 77 -4.09 -9.05 8.93
N PRO A 78 -3.26 -9.48 7.96
CA PRO A 78 -2.72 -10.84 7.96
C PRO A 78 -1.89 -11.16 9.22
N PHE A 79 -1.11 -10.19 9.71
CA PHE A 79 -0.35 -10.34 10.95
C PHE A 79 -1.26 -10.55 12.17
N LEU A 80 -2.30 -9.72 12.33
CA LEU A 80 -3.29 -9.89 13.41
C LEU A 80 -4.01 -11.23 13.32
N MET A 81 -4.39 -11.67 12.12
CA MET A 81 -5.00 -12.99 11.92
C MET A 81 -4.04 -14.12 12.32
N SER A 82 -2.76 -14.01 11.97
CA SER A 82 -1.74 -14.99 12.39
C SER A 82 -1.52 -15.06 13.90
N LEU A 83 -1.68 -13.93 14.61
CA LEU A 83 -1.61 -13.87 16.07
C LEU A 83 -2.85 -14.51 16.72
N MET A 84 -4.03 -14.28 16.16
CA MET A 84 -5.28 -14.85 16.67
C MET A 84 -5.41 -16.36 16.41
N TRP A 85 -4.80 -16.87 15.35
CA TRP A 85 -4.80 -18.29 15.01
C TRP A 85 -3.56 -19.06 15.46
N LYS A 86 -2.71 -18.45 16.29
CA LYS A 86 -1.68 -19.23 16.98
C LYS A 86 -2.38 -20.27 17.86
N PRO A 87 -2.17 -21.59 17.65
CA PRO A 87 -2.64 -22.57 18.61
C PRO A 87 -1.97 -22.24 19.94
N ILE A 88 -2.78 -21.87 20.92
CA ILE A 88 -2.36 -21.74 22.31
C ILE A 88 -1.77 -23.12 22.68
N PRO A 89 -0.53 -23.21 23.18
CA PRO A 89 0.07 -24.49 23.57
C PRO A 89 -0.74 -25.17 24.68
#